data_AF-A0A9D7RET4-F1
#
_entry.id   AF-A0A9D7RET4-F1
#
_cell.length_a   1.000
_cell.length_b   1.000
_cell.length_c   1.000
_cell.angle_alpha   90.00
_cell.angle_beta   90.00
_cell.angle_gamma   90.00
#
_symmetry.space_group_name_H-M   'P 1'
#
loop_
_entity.id
_entity.type
_entity.pdbx_description
1 polymer ?
#
loop_
_entity_poly.entity_id
_entity_poly.type
_entity_poly.pdbx_seq_one_letter_code
_entity_poly.pdbx_strand_id
1 'polypeptide(L)'
;MASWYNQTKDNPKCVGIVNLSDPFFLYRDINVILDIEAEEMMGKEVNYVTVNIRKKRSGEGSFDFQQDVTFDRKTLEKEGNRVTVTYSKAQDASPELYEYKVQWSLRGGLVFPPNDTTWKRGSWQGLSLAPPIMPRTIRFEADLADMKENGIRNVTLQLRYKKFGNEVETNIGVNASGTDAFAEKMIFMDRNTQGYAYRLVFHDKDLGPIATQWDAKINTDYMYASIPKEIRNKDQNWIKMGLDAAKVLVAVDENGNVSKEQKVLDKFRKIIDIAEKKN
;
A
#
# COMPACT_ATOMS: atom_id res chain seq x y z
N MET A 1 50.30 -34.83 -0.08
CA MET A 1 50.05 -33.53 0.60
C MET A 1 50.33 -33.54 2.10
N ALA A 2 50.20 -34.65 2.84
CA ALA A 2 50.43 -34.67 4.30
C ALA A 2 51.90 -34.52 4.77
N SER A 3 52.90 -34.87 3.94
CA SER A 3 54.32 -34.84 4.32
C SER A 3 54.86 -33.43 4.61
N TRP A 4 54.46 -32.43 3.80
CA TRP A 4 54.96 -31.06 3.96
C TRP A 4 54.36 -30.33 5.17
N TYR A 5 53.07 -30.55 5.43
CA TYR A 5 52.39 -30.01 6.60
C TYR A 5 53.00 -30.54 7.91
N ASN A 6 53.28 -31.84 7.99
CA ASN A 6 53.86 -32.43 9.21
C ASN A 6 55.26 -31.89 9.54
N GLN A 7 56.02 -31.44 8.55
CA GLN A 7 57.35 -30.84 8.74
C GLN A 7 57.30 -29.38 9.18
N THR A 8 56.16 -28.70 8.97
CA THR A 8 56.05 -27.24 9.14
C THR A 8 54.98 -26.80 10.12
N LYS A 9 54.13 -27.72 10.61
CA LYS A 9 53.01 -27.45 11.53
C LYS A 9 53.40 -26.73 12.82
N ASP A 10 54.62 -26.94 13.32
CA ASP A 10 55.12 -26.33 14.55
C ASP A 10 55.95 -25.06 14.29
N ASN A 11 56.13 -24.66 13.03
CA ASN A 11 56.85 -23.44 12.66
C ASN A 11 55.86 -22.26 12.52
N PRO A 12 55.87 -21.28 13.45
CA PRO A 12 54.93 -20.15 13.43
C PRO A 12 55.12 -19.20 12.23
N LYS A 13 56.24 -19.30 11.50
CA LYS A 13 56.46 -18.58 10.23
C LYS A 13 55.84 -19.30 9.03
N CYS A 14 55.50 -20.58 9.17
CA CYS A 14 54.94 -21.41 8.10
C CYS A 14 53.46 -21.76 8.33
N VAL A 15 53.03 -21.84 9.60
CA VAL A 15 51.65 -22.09 9.98
C VAL A 15 51.20 -21.03 10.97
N GLY A 16 50.32 -20.14 10.52
CA GLY A 16 49.69 -19.12 11.35
C GLY A 16 48.41 -19.64 12.00
N ILE A 17 48.20 -19.33 13.28
CA ILE A 17 46.93 -19.54 13.96
C ILE A 17 46.10 -18.27 13.75
N VAL A 18 44.97 -18.39 13.07
CA VAL A 18 44.02 -17.29 12.88
C VAL A 18 42.88 -17.46 13.87
N ASN A 19 42.64 -16.43 14.68
CA ASN A 19 41.51 -16.43 15.59
C ASN A 19 40.21 -16.12 14.83
N LEU A 20 39.35 -17.12 14.61
CA LEU A 20 38.03 -16.92 13.97
C LEU A 20 37.02 -16.20 14.87
N SER A 21 37.32 -16.02 16.15
CA SER A 21 36.55 -15.15 17.06
C SER A 21 36.95 -13.68 16.96
N ASP A 22 37.94 -13.33 16.13
CA ASP A 22 38.24 -11.94 15.82
C ASP A 22 37.01 -11.28 15.15
N PRO A 23 36.56 -10.09 15.61
CA PRO A 23 35.44 -9.36 15.04
C PRO A 23 35.48 -9.22 13.51
N PHE A 24 36.67 -9.21 12.90
CA PHE A 24 36.87 -9.16 11.47
C PHE A 24 36.20 -10.34 10.72
N PHE A 25 36.29 -11.55 11.27
CA PHE A 25 35.72 -12.76 10.68
C PHE A 25 34.26 -12.99 11.04
N LEU A 26 33.69 -12.15 11.88
CA LEU A 26 32.27 -12.24 12.22
C LEU A 26 31.42 -11.66 11.11
N TYR A 27 30.25 -12.26 10.91
CA TYR A 27 29.25 -11.82 9.94
C TYR A 27 28.00 -11.32 10.65
N ARG A 28 27.18 -10.60 9.90
CA ARG A 28 25.82 -10.22 10.32
C ARG A 28 24.85 -10.55 9.21
N ASP A 29 23.71 -11.07 9.63
CA ASP A 29 22.57 -11.33 8.77
C ASP A 29 21.52 -10.24 8.91
N ILE A 30 20.95 -9.86 7.78
CA ILE A 30 19.72 -9.08 7.66
C ILE A 30 18.69 -10.00 7.02
N ASN A 31 17.66 -10.34 7.77
CA ASN A 31 16.50 -11.08 7.28
C ASN A 31 15.51 -10.07 6.72
N VAL A 32 15.46 -9.96 5.41
CA VAL A 32 14.46 -9.16 4.72
C VAL A 32 13.20 -10.02 4.59
N ILE A 33 12.10 -9.56 5.15
CA ILE A 33 10.85 -10.32 5.27
C ILE A 33 9.74 -9.54 4.59
N LEU A 34 9.11 -10.12 3.58
CA LEU A 34 7.89 -9.60 2.99
C LEU A 34 6.70 -9.95 3.88
N ASP A 35 5.89 -8.94 4.22
CA ASP A 35 4.65 -9.14 4.97
C ASP A 35 3.68 -10.04 4.19
N ILE A 36 2.93 -10.90 4.89
CA ILE A 36 1.94 -11.81 4.28
C ILE A 36 0.87 -11.01 3.52
N GLU A 37 0.48 -9.85 4.03
CA GLU A 37 -0.47 -8.98 3.30
C GLU A 37 0.08 -8.57 1.93
N ALA A 38 1.38 -8.33 1.80
CA ALA A 38 1.98 -7.95 0.52
C ALA A 38 2.01 -9.11 -0.47
N GLU A 39 2.11 -10.35 0.00
CA GLU A 39 2.02 -11.55 -0.84
C GLU A 39 0.67 -11.62 -1.57
N GLU A 40 -0.44 -11.35 -0.87
CA GLU A 40 -1.78 -11.36 -1.46
C GLU A 40 -2.01 -10.25 -2.51
N MET A 41 -1.21 -9.18 -2.46
CA MET A 41 -1.26 -8.03 -3.37
C MET A 41 -0.39 -8.19 -4.61
N MET A 42 0.58 -9.12 -4.59
CA MET A 42 1.43 -9.42 -5.73
C MET A 42 0.59 -9.85 -6.95
N GLY A 43 0.83 -9.21 -8.09
CA GLY A 43 0.09 -9.41 -9.34
C GLY A 43 -1.27 -8.71 -9.41
N LYS A 44 -1.86 -8.30 -8.29
CA LYS A 44 -3.10 -7.50 -8.26
C LYS A 44 -2.78 -6.00 -8.36
N GLU A 45 -1.92 -5.52 -7.46
CA GLU A 45 -1.61 -4.10 -7.32
C GLU A 45 -0.11 -3.81 -7.43
N VAL A 46 0.70 -4.76 -6.99
CA VAL A 46 2.16 -4.65 -6.96
C VAL A 46 2.75 -5.72 -7.89
N ASN A 47 3.72 -5.35 -8.72
CA ASN A 47 4.44 -6.30 -9.58
C ASN A 47 5.58 -6.99 -8.83
N TYR A 48 6.39 -6.20 -8.11
CA TYR A 48 7.52 -6.63 -7.30
C TYR A 48 7.90 -5.53 -6.29
N VAL A 49 8.70 -5.88 -5.29
CA VAL A 49 9.33 -4.91 -4.38
C VAL A 49 10.82 -5.18 -4.29
N THR A 50 11.60 -4.11 -4.39
CA THR A 50 13.07 -4.17 -4.31
C THR A 50 13.55 -3.38 -3.10
N VAL A 51 14.44 -4.00 -2.33
CA VAL A 51 15.20 -3.37 -1.25
C VAL A 51 16.64 -3.28 -1.69
N ASN A 52 17.19 -2.07 -1.71
CA ASN A 52 18.63 -1.89 -1.79
C ASN A 52 19.16 -1.73 -0.38
N ILE A 53 20.19 -2.50 -0.04
CA ILE A 53 20.88 -2.48 1.24
C ILE A 53 22.32 -2.05 0.98
N ARG A 54 22.83 -1.13 1.80
CA ARG A 54 24.24 -0.76 1.80
C ARG A 54 24.78 -0.62 3.21
N LYS A 55 26.08 -0.87 3.35
CA LYS A 55 26.86 -0.62 4.56
C LYS A 55 28.07 0.21 4.15
N LYS A 56 28.06 1.47 4.56
CA LYS A 56 29.24 2.34 4.48
C LYS A 56 30.14 2.04 5.65
N ARG A 57 31.43 1.83 5.37
CA ARG A 57 32.43 1.53 6.40
C ARG A 57 33.39 2.71 6.57
N SER A 58 33.79 2.97 7.80
CA SER A 58 34.67 4.10 8.14
C SER A 58 36.12 3.69 8.46
N GLY A 59 36.45 2.40 8.39
CA GLY A 59 37.78 1.87 8.71
C GLY A 59 38.75 1.93 7.54
N GLU A 60 40.03 2.17 7.82
CA GLU A 60 41.09 2.12 6.81
C GLU A 60 41.17 0.71 6.18
N GLY A 61 41.20 0.63 4.85
CA GLY A 61 41.19 -0.64 4.12
C GLY A 61 39.86 -1.41 4.14
N SER A 62 38.79 -0.82 4.67
CA SER A 62 37.45 -1.43 4.64
C SER A 62 36.67 -1.01 3.39
N PHE A 63 36.10 -2.00 2.69
CA PHE A 63 35.28 -1.75 1.50
C PHE A 63 33.81 -1.67 1.86
N ASP A 64 33.07 -0.76 1.22
CA ASP A 64 31.62 -0.70 1.36
C ASP A 64 30.96 -1.99 0.87
N PHE A 65 29.83 -2.34 1.47
CA PHE A 65 28.98 -3.45 1.04
C PHE A 65 27.69 -2.90 0.44
N GLN A 66 27.23 -3.52 -0.65
CA GLN A 66 25.95 -3.22 -1.27
C GLN A 66 25.35 -4.50 -1.84
N GLN A 67 24.05 -4.69 -1.63
CA GLN A 67 23.28 -5.79 -2.20
C GLN A 67 21.82 -5.36 -2.35
N ASP A 68 21.14 -5.86 -3.38
CA ASP A 68 19.70 -5.74 -3.54
C ASP A 68 18.98 -7.07 -3.31
N VAL A 69 17.73 -6.97 -2.86
CA VAL A 69 16.80 -8.08 -2.69
C VAL A 69 15.51 -7.70 -3.38
N THR A 70 15.03 -8.55 -4.29
CA THR A 70 13.76 -8.34 -4.98
C THR A 70 12.80 -9.48 -4.69
N PHE A 71 11.63 -9.14 -4.14
CA PHE A 71 10.51 -10.05 -4.04
C PHE A 71 9.58 -9.82 -5.23
N ASP A 72 9.49 -10.83 -6.08
CA ASP A 72 8.45 -10.96 -7.10
C ASP A 72 7.73 -12.30 -6.90
N ARG A 73 6.75 -12.60 -7.75
CA ARG A 73 6.00 -13.85 -7.68
C ARG A 73 6.90 -15.09 -7.77
N LYS A 74 7.94 -15.08 -8.59
CA LYS A 74 8.85 -16.23 -8.76
C LYS A 74 9.73 -16.40 -7.53
N THR A 75 10.23 -15.31 -6.96
CA THR A 75 11.00 -15.33 -5.70
C THR A 75 10.14 -15.90 -4.58
N LEU A 76 8.88 -15.47 -4.46
CA LEU A 76 7.98 -15.97 -3.42
C LEU A 76 7.68 -17.47 -3.57
N GLU A 77 7.43 -17.94 -4.80
CA GLU A 77 7.18 -19.36 -5.08
C GLU A 77 8.41 -20.25 -4.79
N LYS A 78 9.62 -19.72 -4.97
CA LYS A 78 10.87 -20.49 -4.84
C LYS A 78 11.52 -20.40 -3.45
N GLU A 79 11.57 -19.20 -2.89
CA GLU A 79 12.37 -18.85 -1.70
C GLU A 79 11.47 -18.44 -0.51
N GLY A 80 10.17 -18.29 -0.74
CA GLY A 80 9.21 -17.82 0.26
C GLY A 80 9.31 -16.31 0.49
N ASN A 81 8.73 -15.85 1.61
CA ASN A 81 8.65 -14.44 1.96
C ASN A 81 9.90 -13.91 2.71
N ARG A 82 11.00 -14.67 2.75
CA ARG A 82 12.20 -14.31 3.52
C ARG A 82 13.48 -14.53 2.73
N VAL A 83 14.29 -13.48 2.62
CA VAL A 83 15.64 -13.54 2.05
C VAL A 83 16.66 -13.09 3.10
N THR A 84 17.74 -13.84 3.23
CA THR A 84 18.84 -13.50 4.15
C THR A 84 19.97 -12.84 3.38
N VAL A 85 20.36 -11.65 3.83
CA VAL A 85 21.51 -10.90 3.31
C VAL A 85 22.61 -10.90 4.37
N THR A 86 23.76 -11.47 4.04
CA THR A 86 24.89 -11.61 4.96
C THR A 86 26.03 -10.68 4.54
N TYR A 87 26.58 -9.94 5.49
CA TYR A 87 27.78 -9.13 5.27
C TYR A 87 28.78 -9.28 6.42
N SER A 88 30.07 -9.15 6.12
CA SER A 88 31.13 -9.20 7.14
C SER A 88 31.06 -7.95 8.05
N LYS A 89 31.29 -8.13 9.35
CA LYS A 89 31.42 -7.01 10.29
C LYS A 89 32.69 -6.21 10.04
N ALA A 90 33.75 -6.86 9.57
CA ALA A 90 35.08 -6.28 9.41
C ALA A 90 35.53 -5.54 10.70
N GLN A 91 36.46 -4.59 10.59
CA GLN A 91 36.87 -3.70 11.68
C GLN A 91 35.96 -2.46 11.76
N ASP A 92 34.67 -2.62 11.49
CA ASP A 92 33.70 -1.52 11.53
C ASP A 92 33.35 -1.16 12.98
N ALA A 93 33.26 0.13 13.28
CA ALA A 93 32.94 0.63 14.62
C ALA A 93 31.45 0.45 14.98
N SER A 94 30.57 0.30 13.98
CA SER A 94 29.13 0.14 14.15
C SER A 94 28.60 -0.92 13.19
N PRO A 95 29.06 -2.18 13.31
CA PRO A 95 28.77 -3.26 12.35
C PRO A 95 27.28 -3.60 12.27
N GLU A 96 26.49 -3.24 13.27
CA GLU A 96 25.04 -3.39 13.29
C GLU A 96 24.29 -2.38 12.41
N LEU A 97 24.85 -1.19 12.18
CA LEU A 97 24.19 -0.15 11.41
C LEU A 97 24.37 -0.37 9.92
N TYR A 98 23.26 -0.39 9.19
CA TYR A 98 23.22 -0.40 7.74
C TYR A 98 22.20 0.62 7.24
N GLU A 99 22.21 0.86 5.94
CA GLU A 99 21.26 1.73 5.27
C GLU A 99 20.47 0.91 4.26
N TYR A 100 19.18 1.20 4.12
CA TYR A 100 18.34 0.57 3.12
C TYR A 100 17.37 1.57 2.49
N LYS A 101 16.94 1.28 1.26
CA LYS A 101 15.82 1.96 0.61
C LYS A 101 14.92 0.94 -0.05
N VAL A 102 13.61 1.20 -0.03
CA VAL A 102 12.58 0.28 -0.52
C VAL A 102 11.82 0.95 -1.65
N GLN A 103 11.61 0.23 -2.75
CA GLN A 103 10.78 0.68 -3.86
C GLN A 103 9.82 -0.43 -4.27
N TRP A 104 8.55 -0.08 -4.36
CA TRP A 104 7.45 -0.93 -4.81
C TRP A 104 7.20 -0.63 -6.29
N SER A 105 7.26 -1.64 -7.14
CA SER A 105 6.80 -1.54 -8.53
C SER A 105 5.31 -1.86 -8.58
N LEU A 106 4.53 -0.97 -9.18
CA LEU A 106 3.08 -1.03 -9.22
C LEU A 106 2.59 -1.37 -10.62
N ARG A 107 1.37 -1.89 -10.72
CA ARG A 107 0.69 -2.09 -12.00
C ARG A 107 0.67 -0.77 -12.80
N GLY A 108 0.85 -0.87 -14.13
CA GLY A 108 0.90 0.29 -15.02
C GLY A 108 2.27 0.97 -15.11
N GLY A 109 3.33 0.35 -14.60
CA GLY A 109 4.71 0.85 -14.71
C GLY A 109 5.05 1.97 -13.72
N LEU A 110 4.21 2.19 -12.72
CA LEU A 110 4.43 3.17 -11.66
C LEU A 110 5.34 2.61 -10.56
N VAL A 111 5.94 3.50 -9.77
CA VAL A 111 6.75 3.13 -8.60
C VAL A 111 6.32 3.91 -7.36
N PHE A 112 6.46 3.29 -6.20
CA PHE A 112 6.18 3.94 -4.91
C PHE A 112 7.28 3.65 -3.88
N PRO A 113 7.70 4.64 -3.09
CA PRO A 113 7.41 6.07 -3.26
C PRO A 113 8.03 6.62 -4.57
N PRO A 114 7.35 7.57 -5.25
CA PRO A 114 7.86 8.14 -6.50
C PRO A 114 9.09 8.99 -6.24
N ASN A 115 10.15 8.80 -7.04
CA ASN A 115 11.40 9.57 -6.98
C ASN A 115 12.11 9.58 -5.61
N ASP A 116 11.82 8.64 -4.71
CA ASP A 116 12.49 8.58 -3.42
C ASP A 116 13.91 8.02 -3.55
N THR A 117 14.86 8.79 -3.05
CA THR A 117 16.28 8.44 -3.00
C THR A 117 16.80 8.34 -1.56
N THR A 118 15.89 8.44 -0.59
CA THR A 118 16.20 8.53 0.83
C THR A 118 16.59 7.16 1.36
N TRP A 119 17.79 7.09 1.95
CA TRP A 119 18.26 5.93 2.67
C TRP A 119 17.76 5.99 4.12
N LYS A 120 17.11 4.93 4.57
CA LYS A 120 16.72 4.71 5.96
C LYS A 120 17.83 3.96 6.68
N ARG A 121 18.06 4.29 7.95
CA ARG A 121 18.99 3.54 8.79
C ARG A 121 18.29 2.35 9.41
N GLY A 122 18.94 1.19 9.37
CA GLY A 122 18.54 -0.03 10.04
C GLY A 122 19.65 -0.49 11.00
N SER A 123 19.24 -1.08 12.12
CA SER A 123 20.16 -1.68 13.10
C SER A 123 19.75 -3.10 13.49
N TRP A 124 18.53 -3.51 13.14
CA TRP A 124 17.95 -4.79 13.54
C TRP A 124 18.30 -5.89 12.53
N GLN A 125 18.29 -7.15 12.98
CA GLN A 125 18.49 -8.31 12.09
C GLN A 125 17.25 -8.64 11.25
N GLY A 126 16.11 -8.01 11.52
CA GLY A 126 14.87 -8.17 10.76
C GLY A 126 14.49 -6.86 10.08
N LEU A 127 14.27 -6.91 8.77
CA LEU A 127 13.72 -5.82 7.98
C LEU A 127 12.39 -6.27 7.37
N SER A 128 11.29 -5.90 8.03
CA SER A 128 9.93 -6.20 7.55
C SER A 128 9.48 -5.19 6.50
N LEU A 129 9.03 -5.68 5.36
CA LEU A 129 8.51 -4.89 4.25
C LEU A 129 6.99 -4.96 4.25
N ALA A 130 6.37 -3.98 4.90
CA ALA A 130 4.92 -3.81 4.85
C ALA A 130 4.50 -3.09 3.56
N PRO A 131 3.43 -3.53 2.88
CA PRO A 131 2.94 -2.86 1.69
C PRO A 131 2.38 -1.48 2.06
N PRO A 132 2.54 -0.46 1.19
CA PRO A 132 2.13 0.91 1.49
C PRO A 132 0.61 1.09 1.48
N ILE A 133 -0.12 0.09 0.98
CA ILE A 133 -1.58 0.01 0.94
C ILE A 133 -2.09 -1.17 1.79
N MET A 134 -3.38 -1.14 2.13
CA MET A 134 -4.10 -2.20 2.83
C MET A 134 -5.43 -2.50 2.11
N PRO A 135 -5.85 -3.77 2.01
CA PRO A 135 -7.15 -4.12 1.46
C PRO A 135 -8.27 -3.76 2.45
N ARG A 136 -9.42 -3.35 1.93
CA ARG A 136 -10.67 -3.20 2.67
C ARG A 136 -11.85 -3.66 1.82
N THR A 137 -12.74 -4.47 2.37
CA THR A 137 -13.92 -4.96 1.66
C THR A 137 -15.12 -4.11 2.04
N ILE A 138 -15.53 -3.20 1.15
CA ILE A 138 -16.69 -2.36 1.38
C ILE A 138 -17.95 -3.10 0.98
N ARG A 139 -18.88 -3.23 1.94
CA ARG A 139 -20.23 -3.74 1.75
C ARG A 139 -21.20 -2.58 1.66
N PHE A 140 -21.97 -2.56 0.58
CA PHE A 140 -22.95 -1.53 0.30
C PHE A 140 -24.33 -2.14 0.14
N GLU A 141 -25.28 -1.72 0.97
CA GLU A 141 -26.66 -2.21 0.99
C GLU A 141 -27.67 -1.13 0.65
N ALA A 142 -28.80 -1.52 0.08
CA ALA A 142 -29.94 -0.66 -0.19
C ALA A 142 -31.26 -1.45 -0.10
N ASP A 143 -32.35 -0.78 0.28
CA ASP A 143 -33.68 -1.38 0.27
C ASP A 143 -34.28 -1.37 -1.14
N LEU A 144 -34.40 -2.55 -1.75
CA LEU A 144 -34.92 -2.71 -3.11
C LEU A 144 -36.39 -2.33 -3.23
N ALA A 145 -37.20 -2.50 -2.18
CA ALA A 145 -38.61 -2.14 -2.20
C ALA A 145 -38.76 -0.61 -2.15
N ASP A 146 -38.05 0.05 -1.24
CA ASP A 146 -38.02 1.51 -1.12
C ASP A 146 -37.50 2.17 -2.42
N MET A 147 -36.49 1.58 -3.06
CA MET A 147 -36.01 2.03 -4.37
C MET A 147 -37.09 1.97 -5.44
N LYS A 148 -37.81 0.84 -5.56
CA LYS A 148 -38.89 0.68 -6.55
C LYS A 148 -40.03 1.66 -6.32
N GLU A 149 -40.46 1.81 -5.06
CA GLU A 149 -41.54 2.71 -4.67
C GLU A 149 -41.23 4.16 -5.05
N ASN A 150 -39.98 4.58 -4.87
CA ASN A 150 -39.53 5.94 -5.17
C ASN A 150 -39.00 6.15 -6.61
N GLY A 151 -39.15 5.15 -7.50
CA GLY A 151 -38.73 5.29 -8.90
C GLY A 151 -37.21 5.29 -9.12
N ILE A 152 -36.43 4.85 -8.13
CA ILE A 152 -34.97 4.74 -8.21
C ILE A 152 -34.60 3.39 -8.83
N ARG A 153 -33.88 3.41 -9.96
CA ARG A 153 -33.45 2.20 -10.67
C ARG A 153 -32.18 1.60 -10.08
N ASN A 154 -31.26 2.45 -9.63
CA ASN A 154 -29.96 2.08 -9.11
C ASN A 154 -29.50 3.10 -8.08
N VAL A 155 -28.78 2.65 -7.05
CA VAL A 155 -28.02 3.54 -6.17
C VAL A 155 -26.55 3.17 -6.29
N THR A 156 -25.70 4.17 -6.47
CA THR A 156 -24.25 4.01 -6.50
C THR A 156 -23.64 4.66 -5.29
N LEU A 157 -22.89 3.89 -4.51
CA LEU A 157 -21.91 4.40 -3.56
C LEU A 157 -20.64 4.77 -4.33
N GLN A 158 -20.35 6.06 -4.38
CA GLN A 158 -19.13 6.60 -4.97
C GLN A 158 -18.15 6.92 -3.86
N LEU A 159 -17.00 6.23 -3.88
CA LEU A 159 -15.95 6.32 -2.88
C LEU A 159 -14.74 7.03 -3.45
N ARG A 160 -14.09 7.84 -2.62
CA ARG A 160 -12.78 8.42 -2.91
C ARG A 160 -11.84 8.22 -1.75
N TYR A 161 -10.64 7.75 -2.05
CA TYR A 161 -9.64 7.41 -1.04
C TYR A 161 -8.23 7.57 -1.63
N LYS A 162 -7.22 7.56 -0.76
CA LYS A 162 -5.83 7.61 -1.20
C LYS A 162 -5.34 6.21 -1.52
N LYS A 163 -4.66 6.07 -2.65
CA LYS A 163 -3.96 4.86 -3.09
C LYS A 163 -2.65 5.26 -3.76
N PHE A 164 -1.54 4.80 -3.21
CA PHE A 164 -0.17 5.20 -3.54
C PHE A 164 0.02 6.72 -3.58
N GLY A 165 -0.61 7.46 -2.66
CA GLY A 165 -0.58 8.92 -2.59
C GLY A 165 -1.53 9.66 -3.54
N ASN A 166 -2.25 8.95 -4.42
CA ASN A 166 -3.19 9.53 -5.37
C ASN A 166 -4.64 9.39 -4.90
N GLU A 167 -5.49 10.36 -5.24
CA GLU A 167 -6.94 10.25 -5.03
C GLU A 167 -7.52 9.37 -6.14
N VAL A 168 -8.09 8.24 -5.72
CA VAL A 168 -8.72 7.24 -6.59
C VAL A 168 -10.20 7.16 -6.27
N GLU A 169 -11.01 6.95 -7.29
CA GLU A 169 -12.45 6.76 -7.19
C GLU A 169 -12.85 5.30 -7.42
N THR A 170 -13.85 4.84 -6.66
CA THR A 170 -14.49 3.54 -6.86
C THR A 170 -15.99 3.64 -6.71
N ASN A 171 -16.71 3.06 -7.66
CA ASN A 171 -18.16 2.97 -7.66
C ASN A 171 -18.61 1.55 -7.30
N ILE A 172 -19.59 1.45 -6.39
CA ILE A 172 -20.27 0.21 -5.97
C ILE A 172 -21.77 0.45 -6.14
N GLY A 173 -22.47 -0.40 -6.90
CA GLY A 173 -23.87 -0.18 -7.27
C GLY A 173 -24.79 -1.29 -6.78
N VAL A 174 -26.01 -0.92 -6.37
CA VAL A 174 -27.12 -1.83 -6.09
C VAL A 174 -28.28 -1.46 -7.00
N ASN A 175 -28.74 -2.43 -7.81
CA ASN A 175 -29.84 -2.24 -8.75
C ASN A 175 -31.17 -2.68 -8.13
N ALA A 176 -32.22 -1.88 -8.32
CA ALA A 176 -33.56 -2.18 -7.81
C ALA A 176 -34.15 -3.47 -8.42
N SER A 177 -33.76 -3.80 -9.65
CA SER A 177 -34.15 -5.04 -10.33
C SER A 177 -33.30 -6.27 -9.96
N GLY A 178 -32.26 -6.09 -9.13
CA GLY A 178 -31.40 -7.18 -8.68
C GLY A 178 -32.08 -8.13 -7.70
N THR A 179 -31.45 -9.28 -7.48
CA THR A 179 -31.83 -10.26 -6.45
C THR A 179 -31.28 -9.88 -5.09
N ASP A 180 -30.05 -9.36 -5.06
CA ASP A 180 -29.34 -9.01 -3.84
C ASP A 180 -29.53 -7.54 -3.49
N ALA A 181 -29.90 -7.28 -2.24
CA ALA A 181 -30.02 -5.94 -1.67
C ALA A 181 -28.65 -5.33 -1.30
N PHE A 182 -27.55 -5.97 -1.72
CA PHE A 182 -26.20 -5.54 -1.39
C PHE A 182 -25.18 -5.85 -2.49
N ALA A 183 -24.06 -5.16 -2.44
CA ALA A 183 -22.88 -5.39 -3.25
C ALA A 183 -21.62 -5.27 -2.37
N GLU A 184 -20.61 -6.10 -2.65
CA GLU A 184 -19.31 -6.05 -1.98
C GLU A 184 -18.20 -5.74 -2.98
N LYS A 185 -17.24 -4.90 -2.57
CA LYS A 185 -16.07 -4.61 -3.37
C LYS A 185 -14.84 -4.40 -2.50
N MET A 186 -13.78 -5.13 -2.80
CA MET A 186 -12.47 -4.91 -2.22
C MET A 186 -11.83 -3.68 -2.87
N ILE A 187 -11.38 -2.74 -2.03
CA ILE A 187 -10.58 -1.58 -2.39
C ILE A 187 -9.21 -1.67 -1.69
N PHE A 188 -8.22 -0.96 -2.22
CA PHE A 188 -6.89 -0.86 -1.64
C PHE A 188 -6.59 0.60 -1.30
N MET A 189 -6.36 0.87 -0.01
CA MET A 189 -6.17 2.22 0.51
C MET A 189 -4.79 2.39 1.12
N ASP A 190 -4.23 3.60 1.09
CA ASP A 190 -2.96 3.89 1.75
C ASP A 190 -3.02 3.59 3.24
N ARG A 191 -2.01 2.88 3.74
CA ARG A 191 -1.92 2.43 5.14
C ARG A 191 -1.89 3.59 6.14
N ASN A 192 -1.48 4.79 5.71
CA ASN A 192 -1.48 6.00 6.54
C ASN A 192 -2.83 6.78 6.50
N THR A 193 -3.89 6.18 5.96
CA THR A 193 -5.25 6.73 5.99
C THR A 193 -6.18 5.86 6.82
N GLN A 194 -7.16 6.48 7.48
CA GLN A 194 -8.14 5.80 8.33
C GLN A 194 -9.57 5.79 7.74
N GLY A 195 -9.77 6.43 6.59
CA GLY A 195 -11.10 6.63 6.04
C GLY A 195 -11.12 7.01 4.56
N TYR A 196 -12.31 7.28 4.07
CA TYR A 196 -12.58 7.64 2.68
C TYR A 196 -13.67 8.70 2.63
N ALA A 197 -13.69 9.51 1.58
CA ALA A 197 -14.83 10.34 1.26
C ALA A 197 -15.85 9.53 0.46
N TYR A 198 -17.14 9.77 0.67
CA TYR A 198 -18.19 9.11 -0.10
C TYR A 198 -19.32 10.06 -0.44
N ARG A 199 -20.11 9.67 -1.44
CA ARG A 199 -21.46 10.18 -1.67
C ARG A 199 -22.33 9.08 -2.28
N LEU A 200 -23.64 9.27 -2.20
CA LEU A 200 -24.61 8.40 -2.86
C LEU A 200 -25.09 9.08 -4.14
N VAL A 201 -25.23 8.30 -5.21
CA VAL A 201 -25.83 8.73 -6.47
C VAL A 201 -27.06 7.89 -6.72
N PHE A 202 -28.23 8.51 -6.64
CA PHE A 202 -29.52 7.89 -6.89
C PHE A 202 -29.88 8.06 -8.37
N HIS A 203 -30.05 6.97 -9.10
CA HIS A 203 -30.42 6.98 -10.51
C HIS A 203 -31.93 6.89 -10.64
N ASP A 204 -32.57 8.06 -10.68
CA ASP A 204 -34.01 8.19 -10.85
C ASP A 204 -34.40 7.85 -12.30
N LYS A 205 -35.55 7.18 -12.47
CA LYS A 205 -36.04 6.73 -13.77
C LYS A 205 -36.36 7.86 -14.75
N ASP A 206 -36.75 9.04 -14.25
CA ASP A 206 -37.24 10.18 -15.02
C ASP A 206 -36.23 11.35 -15.00
N LEU A 207 -35.59 11.57 -13.84
CA LEU A 207 -34.69 12.71 -13.60
C LEU A 207 -33.21 12.40 -13.88
N GLY A 208 -32.84 11.13 -13.94
CA GLY A 208 -31.44 10.70 -14.08
C GLY A 208 -30.67 10.70 -12.74
N PRO A 209 -29.34 10.86 -12.76
CA PRO A 209 -28.50 10.71 -11.56
C PRO A 209 -28.58 11.94 -10.65
N ILE A 210 -28.95 11.73 -9.39
CA ILE A 210 -29.02 12.74 -8.33
C ILE A 210 -27.97 12.40 -7.27
N ALA A 211 -26.94 13.22 -7.15
CA ALA A 211 -25.83 12.98 -6.22
C ALA A 211 -26.01 13.73 -4.88
N THR A 212 -25.73 13.06 -3.76
CA THR A 212 -25.59 13.73 -2.47
C THR A 212 -24.29 14.55 -2.41
N GLN A 213 -24.19 15.40 -1.39
CA GLN A 213 -22.91 16.01 -1.05
C GLN A 213 -21.90 14.95 -0.59
N TRP A 214 -20.62 15.27 -0.74
CA TRP A 214 -19.53 14.46 -0.21
C TRP A 214 -19.50 14.55 1.32
N ASP A 215 -19.25 13.41 1.95
CA ASP A 215 -19.01 13.28 3.38
C ASP A 215 -17.82 12.35 3.64
N ALA A 216 -17.27 12.34 4.86
CA ALA A 216 -16.19 11.45 5.26
C ALA A 216 -16.70 10.28 6.11
N LYS A 217 -16.14 9.10 5.88
CA LYS A 217 -16.37 7.91 6.69
C LYS A 217 -15.04 7.42 7.26
N ILE A 218 -15.02 7.01 8.52
CA ILE A 218 -13.85 6.46 9.20
C ILE A 218 -14.22 5.11 9.80
N ASN A 219 -13.31 4.14 9.74
CA ASN A 219 -13.38 2.89 10.52
C ASN A 219 -14.68 2.07 10.36
N THR A 220 -15.31 2.11 9.19
CA THR A 220 -16.39 1.18 8.87
C THR A 220 -16.36 0.83 7.40
N ASP A 221 -16.58 -0.45 7.14
CA ASP A 221 -16.60 -1.02 5.80
C ASP A 221 -18.05 -1.34 5.37
N TYR A 222 -19.04 -0.91 6.17
CA TYR A 222 -20.46 -1.09 5.89
C TYR A 222 -21.15 0.23 5.58
N MET A 223 -21.89 0.26 4.48
CA MET A 223 -22.64 1.40 3.99
C MET A 223 -24.06 0.99 3.66
N TYR A 224 -25.03 1.75 4.15
CA TYR A 224 -26.44 1.57 3.81
C TYR A 224 -26.96 2.82 3.10
N ALA A 225 -27.59 2.65 1.95
CA ALA A 225 -28.27 3.72 1.25
C ALA A 225 -29.68 3.92 1.80
N SER A 226 -29.89 5.04 2.48
CA SER A 226 -31.23 5.56 2.74
C SER A 226 -31.56 6.62 1.70
N ILE A 227 -32.73 6.51 1.07
CA ILE A 227 -33.23 7.56 0.16
C ILE A 227 -33.54 8.82 0.99
N PRO A 228 -32.92 9.98 0.69
CA PRO A 228 -33.20 11.23 1.40
C PRO A 228 -34.67 11.63 1.30
N LYS A 229 -35.20 12.25 2.37
CA LYS A 229 -36.60 12.71 2.40
C LYS A 229 -36.88 13.73 1.31
N GLU A 230 -35.87 14.50 0.93
CA GLU A 230 -35.91 15.52 -0.12
C GLU A 230 -36.20 14.89 -1.50
N ILE A 231 -35.65 13.70 -1.78
CA ILE A 231 -35.98 12.93 -2.99
C ILE A 231 -37.43 12.43 -2.89
N ARG A 232 -37.81 11.83 -1.75
CA ARG A 232 -39.17 11.31 -1.53
C ARG A 232 -40.25 12.39 -1.67
N ASN A 233 -39.96 13.59 -1.17
CA ASN A 233 -40.85 14.75 -1.19
C ASN A 233 -40.75 15.56 -2.49
N LYS A 234 -39.88 15.17 -3.44
CA LYS A 234 -39.62 15.89 -4.69
C LYS A 234 -39.24 17.36 -4.50
N ASP A 235 -38.37 17.64 -3.52
CA ASP A 235 -37.83 18.98 -3.30
C ASP A 235 -37.02 19.42 -4.52
N GLN A 236 -37.56 20.39 -5.28
CA GLN A 236 -36.97 20.85 -6.54
C GLN A 236 -35.59 21.49 -6.35
N ASN A 237 -35.37 22.20 -5.25
CA ASN A 237 -34.10 22.88 -5.00
C ASN A 237 -33.01 21.86 -4.69
N TRP A 238 -33.33 20.90 -3.82
CA TRP A 238 -32.38 19.84 -3.46
C TRP A 238 -32.06 18.94 -4.65
N ILE A 239 -33.08 18.55 -5.43
CA ILE A 239 -32.91 17.75 -6.65
C ILE A 239 -32.03 18.50 -7.65
N LYS A 240 -32.29 19.79 -7.89
CA LYS A 240 -31.45 20.59 -8.81
C LYS A 240 -29.99 20.61 -8.36
N MET A 241 -29.72 20.82 -7.08
CA MET A 241 -28.36 20.75 -6.53
C MET A 241 -27.72 19.37 -6.75
N GLY A 242 -28.48 18.30 -6.53
CA GLY A 242 -27.99 16.94 -6.72
C GLY A 242 -27.73 16.57 -8.19
N LEU A 243 -28.57 17.03 -9.11
CA LEU A 243 -28.37 16.88 -10.56
C LEU A 243 -27.11 17.63 -11.02
N ASP A 244 -26.88 18.85 -10.54
CA ASP A 244 -25.69 19.62 -10.86
C ASP A 244 -24.42 18.96 -10.27
N ALA A 245 -24.49 18.43 -9.06
CA ALA A 245 -23.40 17.66 -8.45
C ALA A 245 -23.08 16.36 -9.21
N ALA A 246 -24.07 15.77 -9.89
CA ALA A 246 -23.89 14.58 -10.73
C ALA A 246 -23.25 14.89 -12.09
N LYS A 247 -23.32 16.11 -12.62
CA LYS A 247 -22.65 16.45 -13.90
C LYS A 247 -21.12 16.38 -13.82
N VAL A 248 -20.56 16.45 -12.61
CA VAL A 248 -19.11 16.31 -12.34
C VAL A 248 -18.63 14.84 -12.43
N LEU A 249 -19.53 13.86 -12.67
CA LEU A 249 -19.25 12.42 -12.64
C LEU A 249 -18.31 11.89 -13.74
N VAL A 250 -17.85 12.71 -14.69
CA VAL A 250 -17.17 12.22 -15.90
C VAL A 250 -15.75 12.78 -16.00
N ALA A 251 -14.79 12.24 -15.25
CA ALA A 251 -13.34 12.35 -15.56
C ALA A 251 -12.45 11.50 -14.62
N VAL A 252 -12.62 10.17 -14.65
CA VAL A 252 -11.61 9.26 -14.07
C VAL A 252 -10.87 8.52 -15.18
N ASP A 253 -9.57 8.30 -15.02
CA ASP A 253 -8.77 7.52 -15.97
C ASP A 253 -8.99 6.00 -15.80
N GLU A 254 -8.36 5.18 -16.65
CA GLU A 254 -8.46 3.70 -16.61
C GLU A 254 -8.01 3.08 -15.27
N ASN A 255 -7.25 3.82 -14.46
CA ASN A 255 -6.77 3.41 -13.14
C ASN A 255 -7.63 3.97 -12.00
N GLY A 256 -8.70 4.71 -12.32
CA GLY A 256 -9.60 5.35 -11.36
C GLY A 256 -9.04 6.64 -10.75
N ASN A 257 -7.95 7.21 -11.27
CA ASN A 257 -7.40 8.46 -10.74
C ASN A 257 -8.33 9.62 -11.08
N VAL A 258 -8.48 10.54 -10.11
CA VAL A 258 -9.31 11.74 -10.25
C VAL A 258 -8.46 12.93 -10.74
N SER A 259 -9.00 13.74 -11.66
CA SER A 259 -8.32 14.96 -12.12
C SER A 259 -8.10 15.98 -10.99
N LYS A 260 -7.13 16.90 -11.14
CA LYS A 260 -6.78 17.86 -10.09
C LYS A 260 -7.94 18.77 -9.69
N GLU A 261 -8.74 19.18 -10.66
CA GLU A 261 -9.89 20.09 -10.50
C GLU A 261 -11.04 19.43 -9.75
N GLN A 262 -11.05 18.10 -9.72
CA GLN A 262 -12.11 17.31 -9.11
C GLN A 262 -11.74 16.76 -7.74
N LYS A 263 -10.50 16.90 -7.26
CA LYS A 263 -10.08 16.36 -5.95
C LYS A 263 -10.97 16.86 -4.81
N VAL A 264 -11.44 15.94 -3.97
CA VAL A 264 -12.27 16.26 -2.80
C VAL A 264 -11.64 15.85 -1.49
N LEU A 265 -10.64 14.95 -1.50
CA LEU A 265 -10.05 14.45 -0.26
C LEU A 265 -9.34 15.55 0.54
N ASP A 266 -8.85 16.59 -0.11
CA ASP A 266 -8.22 17.73 0.55
C ASP A 266 -9.16 18.41 1.57
N LYS A 267 -10.47 18.42 1.30
CA LYS A 267 -11.49 18.95 2.24
C LYS A 267 -11.59 18.12 3.52
N PHE A 268 -11.31 16.83 3.43
CA PHE A 268 -11.46 15.86 4.51
C PHE A 268 -10.11 15.41 5.10
N ARG A 269 -9.01 16.03 4.69
CA ARG A 269 -7.65 15.59 5.05
C ARG A 269 -7.42 15.45 6.55
N LYS A 270 -7.92 16.41 7.34
CA LYS A 270 -7.82 16.39 8.81
C LYS A 270 -8.57 15.23 9.48
N ILE A 271 -9.54 14.66 8.78
CA ILE A 271 -10.41 13.59 9.26
C ILE A 271 -9.87 12.24 8.80
N ILE A 272 -9.41 12.15 7.55
CA ILE A 272 -9.05 10.89 6.89
C ILE A 272 -7.57 10.50 7.07
N ASP A 273 -6.66 11.46 7.20
CA ASP A 273 -5.24 11.15 7.39
C ASP A 273 -4.99 10.75 8.85
N ILE A 274 -4.22 9.69 9.06
CA ILE A 274 -3.66 9.40 10.37
C ILE A 274 -2.60 10.48 10.62
N ALA A 275 -2.78 11.30 11.66
CA ALA A 275 -1.79 12.32 12.01
C ALA A 275 -0.41 11.65 12.13
N GLU A 276 0.55 12.09 11.31
CA GLU A 276 1.93 11.66 11.45
C GLU A 276 2.36 12.00 12.87
N LYS A 277 2.49 11.00 13.74
CA LYS A 277 3.31 11.14 14.94
C LYS A 277 4.71 11.43 14.41
N LYS A 278 5.12 12.70 14.49
CA LYS A 278 6.52 13.09 14.38
C LYS A 278 7.25 12.29 15.46
N ASN A 279 7.94 11.24 15.04
CA ASN A 279 8.99 10.60 15.83
C ASN A 279 10.30 11.32 15.51
#